data_AF-R5TLQ6-F1
#
_entry.id   AF-R5TLQ6-F1
#
_cell.length_a   1.000
_cell.length_b   1.000
_cell.length_c   1.000
_cell.angle_alpha   90.00
_cell.angle_beta   90.00
_cell.angle_gamma   90.00
#
_symmetry.space_group_name_H-M   'P 1'
#
loop_
_entity.id
_entity.type
_entity.pdbx_description
1 polymer ?
#
loop_
_entity_poly.entity_id
_entity_poly.type
_entity_poly.pdbx_seq_one_letter_code
_entity_poly.pdbx_strand_id
1 'polypeptide(L)'
;MCTAATYKTKDFYFGRTLDYEFSYGDQIVITPRNYSFHFRHVGDMEHHYAIIGMAHVAEDYPLYYDAMNEKGVAMAGLNFVGNAAYSEVQSNVENIAQFEFIPWILSQCSSLVEVRELLERINIVNTPFSEQLPLAQLRWIISDENESITVESMSDGLHIYDNPVGVLTNNPPFPQ
;
A
#
# COMPACT_ATOMS: atom_id res chain seq x y z
N MET A 1 10.50 3.80 14.56
CA MET A 1 10.47 2.51 13.84
C MET A 1 9.02 2.11 13.64
N CYS A 2 8.45 2.25 12.45
CA CYS A 2 7.06 1.84 12.22
C CYS A 2 6.90 0.35 12.52
N THR A 3 5.81 -0.03 13.20
CA THR A 3 5.43 -1.42 13.43
C THR A 3 3.96 -1.60 13.09
N ALA A 4 3.65 -2.54 12.20
CA ALA A 4 2.30 -2.96 11.88
C ALA A 4 2.04 -4.35 12.46
N ALA A 5 0.81 -4.58 12.91
CA ALA A 5 0.37 -5.85 13.45
C ALA A 5 -1.10 -6.10 13.12
N THR A 6 -1.43 -7.38 12.95
CA THR A 6 -2.79 -7.88 12.92
C THR A 6 -3.11 -8.62 14.22
N TYR A 7 -4.38 -8.66 14.55
CA TYR A 7 -4.87 -9.42 15.68
C TYR A 7 -6.28 -9.94 15.38
N LYS A 8 -6.50 -11.24 15.53
CA LYS A 8 -7.81 -11.87 15.31
C LYS A 8 -8.36 -12.42 16.63
N THR A 9 -9.56 -12.00 16.97
CA THR A 9 -10.34 -12.56 18.09
C THR A 9 -11.67 -13.08 17.53
N LYS A 10 -12.81 -12.57 18.04
CA LYS A 10 -14.08 -12.65 17.34
C LYS A 10 -14.06 -11.80 16.07
N ASP A 11 -13.44 -10.63 16.16
CA ASP A 11 -13.30 -9.67 15.07
C ASP A 11 -11.83 -9.56 14.63
N PHE A 12 -11.60 -9.01 13.44
CA PHE A 12 -10.28 -8.78 12.86
C PHE A 12 -9.83 -7.33 13.08
N TYR A 13 -8.57 -7.17 13.53
CA TYR A 13 -7.95 -5.88 13.77
C TYR A 13 -6.64 -5.79 12.98
N PHE A 14 -6.41 -4.64 12.38
CA PHE A 14 -5.18 -4.26 11.71
C PHE A 14 -4.80 -2.86 12.18
N GLY A 15 -3.52 -2.63 12.45
CA GLY A 15 -3.05 -1.31 12.83
C GLY A 15 -1.54 -1.21 12.77
N ARG A 16 -1.05 0.02 12.88
CA ARG A 16 0.38 0.31 12.83
C ARG A 16 0.75 1.58 13.56
N THR A 17 2.00 1.67 14.00
CA THR A 17 2.60 2.92 14.46
C THR A 17 3.23 3.66 13.28
N LEU A 18 3.04 4.98 13.22
CA LEU A 18 3.73 5.86 12.29
C LEU A 18 4.84 6.59 13.04
N ASP A 19 6.04 6.03 13.01
CA ASP A 19 7.17 6.54 13.76
C ASP A 19 8.06 7.39 12.86
N TYR A 20 7.76 8.69 12.80
CA TYR A 20 8.52 9.65 12.01
C TYR A 20 8.79 10.92 12.81
N GLU A 21 9.85 11.64 12.45
CA GLU A 21 10.36 12.77 13.25
C GLU A 21 9.51 14.05 13.11
N PHE A 22 8.66 14.10 12.09
CA PHE A 22 7.76 15.22 11.83
C PHE A 22 6.46 14.74 11.19
N SER A 23 5.42 15.57 11.27
CA SER A 23 4.13 15.33 10.60
C SER A 23 4.15 15.92 9.19
N TYR A 24 3.48 15.26 8.26
CA TYR A 24 3.22 15.78 6.93
C TYR A 24 1.87 16.52 6.85
N GLY A 25 1.21 16.78 7.98
CA GLY A 25 -0.18 17.23 8.00
C GLY A 25 -1.14 16.07 7.83
N ASP A 26 -0.93 15.02 8.63
CA ASP A 26 -1.62 13.74 8.54
C ASP A 26 -3.11 13.89 8.89
N GLN A 27 -3.97 13.24 8.11
CA GLN A 27 -5.43 13.32 8.20
C GLN A 27 -6.07 11.93 8.13
N ILE A 28 -7.16 11.74 8.87
CA ILE A 28 -8.06 10.61 8.63
C ILE A 28 -8.89 10.94 7.40
N VAL A 29 -8.74 10.16 6.34
CA VAL A 29 -9.39 10.39 5.05
C VAL A 29 -10.33 9.25 4.72
N ILE A 30 -11.57 9.60 4.42
CA ILE A 30 -12.56 8.71 3.81
C ILE A 30 -12.62 9.05 2.32
N THR A 31 -12.21 8.11 1.48
CA THR A 31 -12.50 8.16 0.05
C THR A 31 -13.79 7.39 -0.20
N PRO A 32 -14.92 8.06 -0.51
CA PRO A 32 -16.18 7.38 -0.76
C PRO A 32 -16.11 6.51 -2.01
N ARG A 33 -17.05 5.58 -2.17
CA ARG A 33 -17.19 4.81 -3.42
C ARG A 33 -17.28 5.75 -4.63
N ASN A 34 -16.63 5.36 -5.72
CA ASN A 34 -16.68 6.06 -7.00
C ASN A 34 -16.12 7.48 -6.98
N TYR A 35 -15.27 7.79 -6.01
CA TYR A 35 -14.37 8.93 -6.13
C TYR A 35 -13.40 8.67 -7.30
N SER A 36 -13.15 9.66 -8.15
CA SER A 36 -12.29 9.43 -9.31
C SER A 36 -10.83 9.36 -8.89
N PHE A 37 -10.22 8.17 -8.95
CA PHE A 37 -8.78 8.03 -8.84
C PHE A 37 -8.13 8.20 -10.23
N HIS A 38 -7.29 9.22 -10.36
CA HIS A 38 -6.49 9.46 -11.55
C HIS A 38 -5.11 8.82 -11.41
N PHE A 39 -4.97 7.56 -11.84
CA PHE A 39 -3.68 6.86 -11.77
C PHE A 39 -2.75 7.30 -12.90
N ARG A 40 -1.45 7.41 -12.62
CA ARG A 40 -0.46 7.95 -13.58
C ARG A 40 -0.37 7.14 -14.88
N HIS A 41 -0.50 5.81 -14.80
CA HIS A 41 -0.20 4.93 -15.94
C HIS A 41 -1.28 3.89 -16.30
N VAL A 42 -2.28 3.67 -15.45
CA VAL A 42 -3.33 2.66 -15.66
C VAL A 42 -4.71 3.26 -15.94
N GLY A 43 -4.78 4.59 -16.11
CA GLY A 43 -6.01 5.32 -16.39
C GLY A 43 -6.85 5.60 -15.15
N ASP A 44 -8.03 6.18 -15.37
CA ASP A 44 -8.91 6.60 -14.28
C ASP A 44 -9.76 5.43 -13.77
N MET A 45 -9.97 5.39 -12.46
CA MET A 45 -10.86 4.44 -11.80
C MET A 45 -12.03 5.18 -11.16
N GLU A 46 -13.19 5.12 -11.82
CA GLU A 46 -14.43 5.76 -11.36
C GLU A 46 -15.34 4.81 -10.58
N HIS A 47 -15.01 3.52 -10.51
CA HIS A 47 -15.77 2.50 -9.80
C HIS A 47 -14.87 1.70 -8.87
N HIS A 48 -15.04 1.91 -7.56
CA HIS A 48 -14.21 1.29 -6.55
C HIS A 48 -14.88 1.24 -5.17
N TYR A 49 -14.33 0.41 -4.29
CA TYR A 49 -14.72 0.31 -2.88
C TYR A 49 -14.39 1.59 -2.10
N ALA A 50 -15.22 1.95 -1.12
CA ALA A 50 -14.88 3.00 -0.17
C ALA A 50 -13.64 2.62 0.65
N ILE A 51 -12.77 3.61 0.90
CA ILE A 51 -11.51 3.46 1.62
C ILE A 51 -11.50 4.43 2.80
N ILE A 52 -11.03 3.99 3.95
CA ILE A 52 -10.72 4.84 5.11
C ILE A 52 -9.30 4.57 5.58
N GLY A 53 -8.56 5.63 5.90
CA GLY A 53 -7.18 5.48 6.36
C GLY A 53 -6.53 6.78 6.80
N MET A 54 -5.29 6.69 7.26
CA MET A 54 -4.44 7.85 7.51
C MET A 54 -3.72 8.23 6.22
N ALA A 55 -3.76 9.51 5.85
CA ALA A 55 -3.15 10.02 4.62
C ALA A 55 -2.67 11.46 4.77
N HIS A 56 -1.82 11.90 3.85
CA HIS A 56 -1.67 13.32 3.52
C HIS A 56 -2.46 13.60 2.24
N VAL A 57 -3.32 14.63 2.24
CA VAL A 57 -4.07 15.02 1.04
C VAL A 57 -3.32 16.13 0.31
N ALA A 58 -2.89 15.84 -0.92
CA ALA A 58 -2.21 16.79 -1.78
C ALA A 58 -2.91 16.82 -3.15
N GLU A 59 -3.27 18.00 -3.65
CA GLU A 59 -3.96 18.17 -4.94
C GLU A 59 -5.21 17.30 -5.06
N ASP A 60 -6.02 17.24 -3.99
CA ASP A 60 -7.20 16.36 -3.86
C ASP A 60 -6.91 14.85 -4.01
N TYR A 61 -5.64 14.45 -3.97
CA TYR A 61 -5.22 13.05 -4.00
C TYR A 61 -4.84 12.56 -2.59
N PRO A 62 -5.45 11.47 -2.08
CA PRO A 62 -5.09 10.92 -0.78
C PRO A 62 -3.82 10.06 -0.87
N LEU A 63 -2.71 10.57 -0.34
CA LEU A 63 -1.45 9.83 -0.19
C LEU A 63 -1.51 9.00 1.10
N TYR A 64 -2.13 7.82 0.99
CA TYR A 64 -2.34 6.92 2.12
C TYR A 64 -1.03 6.40 2.70
N TYR A 65 -0.97 6.38 4.03
CA TYR A 65 0.06 5.70 4.78
C TYR A 65 -0.39 4.27 5.15
N ASP A 66 -1.58 4.19 5.73
CA ASP A 66 -2.31 2.95 6.03
C ASP A 66 -3.79 3.18 5.83
N ALA A 67 -4.50 2.14 5.39
CA ALA A 67 -5.92 2.22 5.09
C ALA A 67 -6.57 0.83 5.08
N MET A 68 -7.89 0.81 5.14
CA MET A 68 -8.71 -0.36 4.87
C MET A 68 -9.88 0.02 3.95
N ASN A 69 -10.38 -0.96 3.21
CA ASN A 69 -11.61 -0.78 2.44
C ASN A 69 -12.83 -1.37 3.16
N GLU A 70 -14.01 -1.05 2.64
CA GLU A 70 -15.30 -1.57 3.12
C GLU A 70 -15.46 -3.09 3.00
N LYS A 71 -14.54 -3.79 2.32
CA LYS A 71 -14.53 -5.25 2.18
C LYS A 71 -13.69 -5.95 3.25
N GLY A 72 -12.96 -5.20 4.08
CA GLY A 72 -12.14 -5.76 5.15
C GLY A 72 -10.69 -6.06 4.76
N VAL A 73 -10.24 -5.62 3.58
CA VAL A 73 -8.82 -5.64 3.22
C VAL A 73 -8.16 -4.39 3.79
N ALA A 74 -7.04 -4.57 4.48
CA ALA A 74 -6.24 -3.51 5.09
C ALA A 74 -4.80 -3.56 4.61
N MET A 75 -4.15 -2.40 4.54
CA MET A 75 -2.80 -2.26 4.03
C MET A 75 -2.06 -1.12 4.73
N ALA A 76 -0.75 -1.28 4.94
CA ALA A 76 0.11 -0.21 5.44
C ALA A 76 1.47 -0.23 4.75
N GLY A 77 1.97 0.95 4.40
CA GLY A 77 3.35 1.17 3.99
C GLY A 77 4.26 1.45 5.20
N LEU A 78 5.41 0.82 5.27
CA LEU A 78 6.39 0.97 6.35
C LEU A 78 7.76 1.27 5.74
N ASN A 79 8.56 2.07 6.46
CA ASN A 79 9.88 2.50 5.98
C ASN A 79 10.80 1.31 5.63
N PHE A 80 11.46 1.34 4.49
CA PHE A 80 12.31 0.27 3.94
C PHE A 80 13.56 0.82 3.25
N VAL A 81 14.18 1.82 3.90
CA VAL A 81 15.31 2.60 3.37
C VAL A 81 16.49 1.71 3.03
N GLY A 82 17.06 1.91 1.85
CA GLY A 82 18.25 1.22 1.36
C GLY A 82 17.99 -0.14 0.70
N ASN A 83 16.77 -0.68 0.84
CA ASN A 83 16.38 -1.94 0.19
C ASN A 83 15.29 -1.73 -0.87
N ALA A 84 14.39 -0.76 -0.67
CA ALA A 84 13.35 -0.45 -1.63
C ALA A 84 13.93 0.00 -2.98
N ALA A 85 13.48 -0.62 -4.06
CA ALA A 85 13.76 -0.19 -5.43
C ALA A 85 12.49 -0.27 -6.27
N TYR A 86 12.29 0.73 -7.13
CA TYR A 86 11.14 0.82 -8.02
C TYR A 86 11.63 0.92 -9.46
N SER A 87 10.96 0.24 -10.36
CA SER A 87 11.39 0.09 -11.74
C SER A 87 11.04 1.31 -12.58
N GLU A 88 11.63 1.38 -13.77
CA GLU A 88 11.10 2.20 -14.87
C GLU A 88 9.77 1.62 -15.38
N VAL A 89 9.02 2.42 -16.13
CA VAL A 89 7.79 1.98 -16.80
C VAL A 89 8.08 0.84 -17.79
N GLN A 90 7.25 -0.21 -17.75
CA GLN A 90 7.39 -1.39 -18.59
C GLN A 90 6.15 -1.61 -19.47
N SER A 91 6.33 -2.16 -20.66
CA SER A 91 5.22 -2.55 -21.54
C SER A 91 4.58 -3.87 -21.08
N ASN A 92 3.27 -4.03 -21.32
CA ASN A 92 2.49 -5.26 -21.08
C ASN A 92 2.31 -5.66 -19.60
N VAL A 93 2.45 -4.69 -18.69
CA VAL A 93 2.15 -4.81 -17.27
C VAL A 93 1.42 -3.55 -16.78
N GLU A 94 0.72 -3.66 -15.66
CA GLU A 94 0.09 -2.51 -15.00
C GLU A 94 1.16 -1.75 -14.19
N ASN A 95 1.55 -0.56 -14.65
CA ASN A 95 2.54 0.25 -13.96
C ASN A 95 1.85 1.08 -12.87
N ILE A 96 2.23 0.90 -11.62
CA ILE A 96 1.61 1.58 -10.48
C ILE A 96 2.67 2.45 -9.81
N ALA A 97 2.45 3.76 -9.73
CA ALA A 97 3.40 4.60 -9.00
C ALA A 97 3.39 4.23 -7.52
N GLN A 98 4.54 4.32 -6.85
CA GLN A 98 4.68 3.87 -5.46
C GLN A 98 3.60 4.40 -4.51
N PHE A 99 3.23 5.68 -4.64
CA PHE A 99 2.22 6.32 -3.79
C PHE A 99 0.78 5.87 -4.10
N GLU A 100 0.56 5.28 -5.28
CA GLU A 100 -0.75 4.79 -5.74
C GLU A 100 -1.01 3.35 -5.28
N PHE A 101 0.00 2.64 -4.76
CA PHE A 101 -0.12 1.21 -4.53
C PHE A 101 -1.19 0.85 -3.50
N ILE A 102 -1.33 1.62 -2.42
CA ILE A 102 -2.39 1.43 -1.42
C ILE A 102 -3.79 1.64 -2.05
N PRO A 103 -4.11 2.81 -2.63
CA PRO A 103 -5.42 3.00 -3.25
C PRO A 103 -5.67 2.05 -4.41
N TRP A 104 -4.65 1.67 -5.19
CA TRP A 104 -4.80 0.69 -6.28
C TRP A 104 -5.31 -0.67 -5.77
N ILE A 105 -4.71 -1.21 -4.71
CA ILE A 105 -5.14 -2.48 -4.12
C ILE A 105 -6.52 -2.34 -3.47
N LEU A 106 -6.68 -1.35 -2.58
CA LEU A 106 -7.88 -1.23 -1.75
C LEU A 106 -9.13 -0.82 -2.53
N SER A 107 -8.97 -0.23 -3.71
CA SER A 107 -10.08 0.15 -4.57
C SER A 107 -10.80 -1.05 -5.19
N GLN A 108 -10.12 -2.18 -5.40
CA GLN A 108 -10.65 -3.26 -6.23
C GLN A 108 -10.58 -4.65 -5.60
N CYS A 109 -9.76 -4.87 -4.56
CA CYS A 109 -9.64 -6.17 -3.91
C CYS A 109 -10.56 -6.30 -2.69
N SER A 110 -11.21 -7.43 -2.53
CA SER A 110 -12.09 -7.79 -1.43
C SER A 110 -11.57 -8.93 -0.55
N SER A 111 -10.45 -9.55 -0.96
CA SER A 111 -9.76 -10.61 -0.22
C SER A 111 -8.29 -10.69 -0.63
N LEU A 112 -7.45 -11.39 0.14
CA LEU A 112 -6.05 -11.62 -0.22
C LEU A 112 -5.86 -12.51 -1.47
N VAL A 113 -6.87 -13.30 -1.85
CA VAL A 113 -6.86 -14.03 -3.13
C VAL A 113 -6.81 -13.05 -4.30
N GLU A 114 -7.72 -12.07 -4.32
CA GLU A 114 -7.77 -11.04 -5.37
C GLU A 114 -6.53 -10.12 -5.34
N VAL A 115 -5.99 -9.86 -4.14
CA VAL A 115 -4.71 -9.13 -4.01
C VAL A 115 -3.59 -9.87 -4.72
N ARG A 116 -3.43 -11.18 -4.49
CA ARG A 116 -2.36 -11.98 -5.11
C ARG A 116 -2.49 -12.00 -6.64
N GLU A 117 -3.70 -12.22 -7.16
CA GLU A 117 -3.97 -12.17 -8.60
C GLU A 117 -3.58 -10.81 -9.23
N LEU A 118 -3.81 -9.72 -8.50
CA LEU A 118 -3.43 -8.39 -8.96
C LEU A 118 -1.91 -8.19 -8.92
N LEU A 119 -1.24 -8.66 -7.87
CA LEU A 119 0.21 -8.51 -7.74
C LEU A 119 0.99 -9.26 -8.84
N GLU A 120 0.42 -10.30 -9.45
CA GLU A 120 1.03 -11.05 -10.55
C GLU A 120 1.21 -10.23 -11.84
N ARG A 121 0.47 -9.13 -12.02
CA ARG A 121 0.42 -8.36 -13.27
C ARG A 121 0.91 -6.91 -13.17
N ILE A 122 1.46 -6.51 -12.02
CA ILE A 122 1.92 -5.13 -11.81
C ILE A 122 3.43 -4.95 -11.90
N ASN A 123 3.83 -3.71 -12.09
CA ASN A 123 5.17 -3.19 -11.90
C ASN A 123 5.09 -1.92 -11.05
N ILE A 124 5.77 -1.89 -9.89
CA ILE A 124 5.82 -0.68 -9.05
C ILE A 124 6.90 0.25 -9.60
N VAL A 125 6.50 1.45 -10.02
CA VAL A 125 7.37 2.39 -10.74
C VAL A 125 7.84 3.58 -9.92
N ASN A 126 9.00 4.11 -10.30
CA ASN A 126 9.68 5.25 -9.69
C ASN A 126 9.09 6.62 -10.09
N THR A 127 7.81 6.69 -10.46
CA THR A 127 7.14 7.96 -10.75
C THR A 127 6.84 8.69 -9.43
N PRO A 128 7.45 9.87 -9.17
CA PRO A 128 7.17 10.63 -7.94
C PRO A 128 5.77 11.25 -8.00
N PHE A 129 5.23 11.62 -6.83
CA PHE A 129 3.97 12.38 -6.80
C PHE A 129 4.19 13.80 -7.37
N SER A 130 5.23 14.48 -6.90
CA SER A 130 5.70 15.78 -7.37
C SER A 130 7.18 15.97 -7.05
N GLU A 131 7.79 17.07 -7.50
CA GLU A 131 9.18 17.41 -7.14
C GLU A 131 9.37 17.61 -5.62
N GLN A 132 8.34 18.09 -4.94
CA GLN A 132 8.36 18.36 -3.49
C GLN A 132 8.04 17.11 -2.65
N LEU A 133 7.40 16.10 -3.25
CA LEU A 133 7.01 14.85 -2.60
C LEU A 133 7.65 13.67 -3.37
N PRO A 134 8.95 13.41 -3.10
CA PRO A 134 9.68 12.33 -3.75
C PRO A 134 9.20 10.95 -3.27
N LEU A 135 9.68 9.91 -3.95
CA LEU A 135 9.39 8.51 -3.64
C LEU A 135 9.74 8.18 -2.18
N ALA A 136 8.76 7.65 -1.45
CA ALA A 136 9.02 7.04 -0.16
C ALA A 136 9.62 5.64 -0.38
N GLN A 137 10.63 5.26 0.40
CA GLN A 137 11.20 3.92 0.38
C GLN A 137 10.40 3.03 1.33
N LEU A 138 9.50 2.21 0.78
CA LEU A 138 8.51 1.47 1.54
C LEU A 138 8.54 -0.04 1.26
N ARG A 139 8.09 -0.79 2.26
CA ARG A 139 7.57 -2.16 2.17
C ARG A 139 6.14 -2.15 2.68
N TRP A 140 5.35 -3.16 2.32
CA TRP A 140 3.93 -3.18 2.69
C TRP A 140 3.55 -4.47 3.40
N ILE A 141 2.63 -4.35 4.35
CA ILE A 141 1.83 -5.46 4.84
C ILE A 141 0.41 -5.29 4.28
N ILE A 142 -0.17 -6.38 3.81
CA ILE A 142 -1.55 -6.45 3.31
C ILE A 142 -2.25 -7.60 4.02
N SER A 143 -3.44 -7.37 4.55
CA SER A 143 -4.12 -8.33 5.41
C SER A 143 -5.64 -8.27 5.23
N ASP A 144 -6.27 -9.42 5.35
CA ASP A 144 -7.71 -9.55 5.59
C ASP A 144 -7.92 -10.39 6.85
N GLU A 145 -9.17 -10.75 7.17
CA GLU A 145 -9.45 -11.52 8.36
C GLU A 145 -8.81 -12.92 8.37
N ASN A 146 -8.39 -13.46 7.24
CA ASN A 146 -7.94 -14.84 7.09
C ASN A 146 -6.42 -14.94 7.07
N GLU A 147 -5.74 -14.03 6.37
CA GLU A 147 -4.31 -14.12 6.14
C GLU A 147 -3.63 -12.75 6.04
N SER A 148 -2.30 -12.77 6.00
CA SER A 148 -1.46 -11.59 5.82
C SER A 148 -0.29 -11.91 4.92
N ILE A 149 0.09 -10.95 4.10
CA ILE A 149 1.29 -11.00 3.25
C ILE A 149 2.16 -9.77 3.48
N THR A 150 3.45 -9.96 3.20
CA THR A 150 4.42 -8.88 3.09
C THR A 150 4.80 -8.71 1.62
N VAL A 151 4.79 -7.47 1.14
CA VAL A 151 5.19 -7.12 -0.23
C VAL A 151 6.40 -6.19 -0.17
N GLU A 152 7.47 -6.56 -0.88
CA GLU A 152 8.73 -5.80 -0.96
C GLU A 152 9.12 -5.60 -2.42
N SER A 153 9.24 -4.34 -2.86
CA SER A 153 9.82 -4.02 -4.17
C SER A 153 11.32 -3.77 -3.98
N MET A 154 12.15 -4.65 -4.54
CA MET A 154 13.61 -4.63 -4.42
C MET A 154 14.27 -4.61 -5.79
N SER A 155 15.60 -4.46 -5.84
CA SER A 155 16.34 -4.30 -7.10
C SER A 155 16.23 -5.51 -8.04
N ASP A 156 15.90 -6.69 -7.49
CA ASP A 156 15.70 -7.95 -8.19
C ASP A 156 14.22 -8.28 -8.47
N GLY A 157 13.29 -7.39 -8.09
CA GLY A 157 11.88 -7.50 -8.43
C GLY A 157 10.92 -7.29 -7.25
N LEU A 158 9.64 -7.58 -7.51
CA LEU A 158 8.59 -7.58 -6.52
C LEU A 158 8.54 -8.93 -5.82
N HIS A 159 8.68 -8.93 -4.50
CA HIS A 159 8.63 -10.12 -3.68
C HIS A 159 7.37 -10.13 -2.82
N ILE A 160 6.71 -11.28 -2.76
CA ILE A 160 5.47 -11.49 -2.02
C ILE A 160 5.70 -12.66 -1.08
N TYR A 161 5.58 -12.41 0.21
CA TYR A 161 5.82 -13.41 1.25
C TYR A 161 4.56 -13.64 2.06
N ASP A 162 4.26 -14.90 2.35
CA ASP A 162 3.26 -15.23 3.38
C ASP A 162 3.76 -14.73 4.73
N ASN A 163 2.92 -14.02 5.46
CA ASN A 163 3.21 -13.48 6.78
C ASN A 163 2.23 -14.06 7.81
N PRO A 164 2.38 -15.35 8.19
CA PRO A 164 1.48 -16.00 9.15
C PRO A 164 1.58 -15.41 10.56
N VAL A 165 2.62 -14.62 10.84
CA VAL A 165 2.79 -13.89 12.10
C VAL A 165 1.92 -12.63 12.11
N GLY A 166 1.65 -12.04 10.95
CA GLY A 166 0.83 -10.85 10.82
C GLY A 166 1.49 -9.60 11.41
N VAL A 167 2.83 -9.54 11.43
CA VAL A 167 3.62 -8.40 11.95
C VAL A 167 4.62 -7.95 10.91
N LEU A 168 4.83 -6.64 10.80
CA LEU A 168 5.84 -6.06 9.90
C LEU A 168 6.47 -4.82 10.54
N THR A 169 7.78 -4.64 10.36
CA THR A 169 8.51 -3.44 10.79
C THR A 169 9.25 -2.78 9.62
N ASN A 170 10.52 -2.42 9.76
CA ASN A 170 11.30 -1.70 8.76
C ASN A 170 12.31 -2.61 8.07
N ASN A 171 13.60 -2.40 8.27
CA ASN A 171 14.65 -3.30 7.77
C ASN A 171 14.93 -4.40 8.80
N PRO A 172 15.49 -5.55 8.38
CA PRO A 172 15.91 -5.92 7.02
C PRO A 172 14.77 -6.51 6.13
N PRO A 173 15.04 -6.99 4.89
CA PRO A 173 14.06 -7.73 4.09
C PRO A 173 13.37 -8.87 4.86
N PHE A 174 12.14 -9.22 4.48
CA PHE A 174 11.29 -10.14 5.24
C PHE A 174 11.87 -11.54 5.54
N PRO A 175 12.59 -12.21 4.61
CA PRO A 175 12.99 -13.62 4.80
C PRO A 175 14.05 -13.89 5.88
N GLN A 176 14.37 -12.93 6.73
CA GLN A 176 15.46 -13.02 7.72
C GLN A 176 14.99 -13.50 9.09
#